data_AF-U5T5Z8-F1
#
_entry.id   AF-U5T5Z8-F1
#
_cell.length_a   1.000
_cell.length_b   1.000
_cell.length_c   1.000
_cell.angle_alpha   90.00
_cell.angle_beta   90.00
_cell.angle_gamma   90.00
#
_symmetry.space_group_name_H-M   'P 1'
#
loop_
_entity.id
_entity.type
_entity.pdbx_description
1 polymer ?
#
loop_
_entity_poly.entity_id
_entity_poly.type
_entity_poly.pdbx_seq_one_letter_code
_entity_poly.pdbx_strand_id
1 'polypeptide(L)'
;MQRREFLAAGLGAISMTALSGVAMGGDVIKLRDLYARDGSASELALSLEGERITIDGFMAPPLQAESRFFVLTRIPMAICPFCETEADWPADILAVYTKRIVDVTPFNRRIESRGVLELGPYRDPDTGFLSMVRLNDAVYG
;
A
#
# COMPACT_ATOMS: atom_id res chain seq x y z
N MET A 1 9.50 68.09 25.28
CA MET A 1 8.32 67.21 25.23
C MET A 1 8.37 66.51 23.88
N GLN A 2 8.81 65.24 23.89
CA GLN A 2 8.01 64.04 23.57
C GLN A 2 7.59 63.95 22.09
N ARG A 3 7.84 62.89 21.31
CA ARG A 3 8.50 61.58 21.48
C ARG A 3 8.68 61.02 20.05
N ARG A 4 9.89 60.55 19.70
CA ARG A 4 10.18 59.75 18.50
C ARG A 4 10.21 58.29 18.92
N GLU A 5 9.28 57.44 18.49
CA GLU A 5 9.41 55.95 18.47
C GLU A 5 8.50 55.41 17.34
N PHE A 6 8.99 54.84 16.24
CA PHE A 6 9.63 53.52 16.00
C PHE A 6 8.65 52.34 15.86
N LEU A 7 8.92 51.55 14.80
CA LEU A 7 8.62 50.12 14.59
C LEU A 7 7.23 49.77 14.01
N ALA A 8 7.16 49.53 12.70
CA ALA A 8 7.40 48.24 12.04
C ALA A 8 6.17 47.32 12.08
N ALA A 9 5.26 47.51 11.12
CA ALA A 9 4.19 46.58 10.82
C ALA A 9 4.79 45.39 10.05
N GLY A 10 5.11 44.30 10.78
CA GLY A 10 5.61 43.06 10.22
C GLY A 10 4.55 42.35 9.39
N LEU A 11 4.88 42.08 8.12
CA LEU A 11 4.16 41.20 7.22
C LEU A 11 4.19 39.76 7.76
N GLY A 12 3.11 39.32 8.40
CA GLY A 12 2.89 37.93 8.75
C GLY A 12 2.43 37.14 7.52
N ALA A 13 3.36 36.72 6.67
CA ALA A 13 3.10 35.71 5.65
C ALA A 13 3.24 34.32 6.30
N ILE A 14 2.12 33.78 6.78
CA ILE A 14 1.99 32.37 7.14
C ILE A 14 2.02 31.59 5.83
N SER A 15 3.20 31.19 5.38
CA SER A 15 3.35 30.20 4.31
C SER A 15 2.83 28.87 4.82
N MET A 16 1.57 28.61 4.48
CA MET A 16 0.86 27.36 4.68
C MET A 16 1.62 26.27 3.90
N THR A 17 2.39 25.45 4.62
CA THR A 17 2.93 24.21 4.09
C THR A 17 1.76 23.30 3.78
N ALA A 18 1.33 23.31 2.51
CA ALA A 18 0.40 22.33 1.99
C ALA A 18 1.03 20.94 2.23
N LEU A 19 0.41 20.14 3.11
CA LEU A 19 0.67 18.71 3.13
C LEU A 19 0.26 18.18 1.76
N SER A 20 1.25 17.84 0.94
CA SER A 20 1.06 17.07 -0.28
C SER A 20 0.39 15.75 0.09
N GLY A 21 -0.94 15.68 -0.06
CA GLY A 21 -1.61 14.40 -0.23
C GLY A 21 -1.02 13.76 -1.49
N VAL A 22 -0.38 12.60 -1.34
CA VAL A 22 0.05 11.82 -2.51
C VAL A 22 -1.22 11.48 -3.26
N ALA A 23 -1.47 12.18 -4.37
CA ALA A 23 -2.63 11.92 -5.21
C ALA A 23 -2.60 10.44 -5.60
N MET A 24 -3.70 9.71 -5.38
CA MET A 24 -3.92 8.37 -5.94
C MET A 24 -4.25 8.47 -7.44
N GLY A 25 -3.58 9.36 -8.17
CA GLY A 25 -3.73 9.54 -9.61
C GLY A 25 -2.82 8.57 -10.35
N GLY A 26 -3.41 7.50 -10.86
CA GLY A 26 -2.83 6.47 -11.72
C GLY A 26 -3.93 5.48 -12.10
N ASP A 27 -3.81 4.81 -13.24
CA ASP A 27 -4.79 3.79 -13.62
C ASP A 27 -4.82 2.68 -12.55
N VAL A 28 -6.03 2.33 -12.09
CA VAL A 28 -6.25 1.27 -11.11
C VAL A 28 -6.17 -0.08 -11.82
N ILE A 29 -5.18 -0.88 -11.46
CA ILE A 29 -4.97 -2.22 -12.00
C ILE A 29 -5.72 -3.22 -11.13
N LYS A 30 -6.46 -4.14 -11.75
CA LYS A 30 -7.14 -5.20 -10.99
C LYS A 30 -6.09 -6.21 -10.55
N LEU A 31 -6.20 -6.66 -9.30
CA LEU A 31 -5.27 -7.65 -8.73
C LEU A 31 -5.09 -8.89 -9.64
N ARG A 32 -6.19 -9.38 -10.23
CA ARG A 32 -6.16 -10.54 -11.15
C ARG A 32 -5.20 -10.35 -12.34
N ASP A 33 -5.00 -9.11 -12.78
CA ASP A 33 -4.23 -8.79 -13.99
C ASP A 33 -2.72 -8.89 -13.72
N LEU A 34 -2.31 -9.00 -12.44
CA LEU A 34 -0.94 -9.28 -12.04
C LEU A 34 -0.55 -10.76 -12.20
N TYR A 35 -1.53 -11.65 -12.43
CA TYR A 35 -1.32 -13.08 -12.50
C TYR A 35 -1.62 -13.65 -13.89
N ALA A 36 -0.74 -14.53 -14.35
CA ALA A 36 -0.97 -15.37 -15.52
C ALA A 36 -1.91 -16.54 -15.18
N ARG A 37 -2.34 -17.29 -16.21
CA ARG A 37 -3.28 -18.41 -16.03
C ARG A 37 -2.72 -19.57 -15.19
N ASP A 38 -1.40 -19.72 -15.15
CA ASP A 38 -0.69 -20.73 -14.38
C ASP A 38 -0.33 -20.26 -12.95
N GLY A 39 -0.72 -19.05 -12.57
CA GLY A 39 -0.46 -18.44 -11.27
C GLY A 39 0.89 -17.73 -11.15
N SER A 40 1.71 -17.73 -12.20
CA SER A 40 2.93 -16.93 -12.26
C SER A 40 2.63 -15.43 -12.45
N ALA A 41 3.65 -14.58 -12.33
CA ALA A 41 3.52 -13.15 -12.64
C ALA A 41 3.15 -12.95 -14.12
N SER A 42 2.15 -12.13 -14.40
CA SER A 42 1.73 -11.83 -15.77
C SER A 42 2.77 -10.99 -16.53
N GLU A 43 2.66 -10.94 -17.85
CA GLU A 43 3.47 -10.02 -18.68
C GLU A 43 3.29 -8.56 -18.24
N LEU A 44 2.05 -8.19 -17.83
CA LEU A 44 1.76 -6.88 -17.27
C LEU A 44 2.55 -6.65 -15.98
N ALA A 45 2.50 -7.58 -15.03
CA ALA A 45 3.25 -7.48 -13.77
C ALA A 45 4.76 -7.35 -14.03
N LEU A 46 5.32 -8.17 -14.91
CA LEU A 46 6.74 -8.12 -15.28
C LEU A 46 7.13 -6.76 -15.88
N SER A 47 6.27 -6.18 -16.74
CA SER A 47 6.52 -4.85 -17.31
C SER A 47 6.41 -3.68 -16.32
N LEU A 48 5.80 -3.91 -15.16
CA LEU A 48 5.57 -2.93 -14.10
C LEU A 48 6.48 -3.16 -12.88
N GLU A 49 7.40 -4.12 -12.93
CA GLU A 49 8.30 -4.38 -11.82
C GLU A 49 9.16 -3.14 -11.50
N GLY A 50 9.16 -2.73 -10.23
CA GLY A 50 9.81 -1.52 -9.75
C GLY A 50 9.00 -0.22 -9.94
N GLU A 51 7.86 -0.27 -10.62
CA GLU A 51 7.00 0.90 -10.83
C GLU A 51 6.02 1.12 -9.68
N ARG A 52 5.58 2.37 -9.50
CA ARG A 52 4.57 2.72 -8.49
C ARG A 52 3.16 2.60 -9.07
N ILE A 53 2.46 1.52 -8.73
CA ILE A 53 1.13 1.17 -9.25
C ILE A 53 0.05 1.26 -8.17
N THR A 54 -1.22 1.32 -8.60
CA THR A 54 -2.39 1.29 -7.72
C THR A 54 -3.21 0.02 -7.99
N ILE A 55 -3.48 -0.76 -6.94
CA ILE A 55 -4.28 -1.98 -7.00
C ILE A 55 -5.53 -1.82 -6.13
N ASP A 56 -6.69 -2.26 -6.63
CA ASP A 56 -7.91 -2.35 -5.82
C ASP A 56 -8.15 -3.76 -5.27
N GLY A 57 -8.75 -3.84 -4.08
CA GLY A 57 -9.07 -5.11 -3.45
C GLY A 57 -9.69 -4.96 -2.07
N PHE A 58 -9.64 -6.04 -1.30
CA PHE A 58 -10.15 -6.09 0.07
C PHE A 58 -9.01 -6.39 1.03
N MET A 59 -8.99 -5.72 2.17
CA MET A 59 -8.02 -6.01 3.22
C MET A 59 -8.40 -7.34 3.89
N ALA A 60 -7.52 -8.33 3.81
CA ALA A 60 -7.64 -9.53 4.64
C ALA A 60 -7.46 -9.14 6.12
N PRO A 61 -8.18 -9.78 7.05
CA PRO A 61 -7.98 -9.54 8.47
C PRO A 61 -6.52 -9.75 8.88
N PRO A 62 -5.92 -8.81 9.63
CA PRO A 62 -4.48 -8.82 9.92
C PRO A 62 -4.10 -10.02 10.79
N LEU A 63 -2.91 -10.58 10.52
CA LEU A 63 -2.37 -11.72 11.26
C LEU A 63 -1.86 -11.33 12.66
N GLN A 64 -1.53 -10.06 12.85
CA GLN A 64 -0.99 -9.49 14.08
C GLN A 64 -1.60 -8.11 14.32
N ALA A 65 -1.81 -7.77 15.59
CA ALA A 65 -2.18 -6.41 15.97
C ALA A 65 -1.05 -5.42 15.61
N GLU A 66 -1.42 -4.21 15.20
CA GLU A 66 -0.48 -3.11 14.94
C GLU A 66 0.59 -3.39 13.87
N SER A 67 0.27 -4.22 12.88
CA SER A 67 1.18 -4.52 11.79
C SER A 67 1.30 -3.36 10.79
N ARG A 68 2.48 -3.21 10.17
CA ARG A 68 2.70 -2.34 9.00
C ARG A 68 2.44 -3.09 7.68
N PHE A 69 1.85 -4.27 7.77
CA PHE A 69 1.64 -5.21 6.69
C PHE A 69 0.19 -5.71 6.69
N PHE A 70 -0.35 -5.92 5.50
CA PHE A 70 -1.60 -6.66 5.29
C PHE A 70 -1.59 -7.38 3.94
N VAL A 71 -2.53 -8.29 3.75
CA VAL A 71 -2.77 -8.96 2.47
C VAL A 71 -3.99 -8.35 1.79
N LEU A 72 -3.82 -7.89 0.56
CA LEU A 72 -4.91 -7.44 -0.30
C LEU A 72 -5.44 -8.64 -1.09
N THR A 73 -6.74 -8.84 -1.09
CA THR A 73 -7.41 -9.98 -1.75
C THR A 73 -8.37 -9.49 -2.84
N ARG A 74 -8.57 -10.32 -3.87
CA ARG A 74 -9.53 -10.03 -4.94
C ARG A 74 -11.00 -10.02 -4.48
N ILE A 75 -11.33 -10.86 -3.49
CA ILE A 75 -12.67 -11.01 -2.92
C ILE A 75 -12.65 -10.77 -1.40
N PRO A 76 -13.75 -10.33 -0.78
CA PRO A 76 -13.85 -10.22 0.68
C PRO A 76 -13.58 -11.57 1.35
N MET A 77 -12.75 -11.60 2.38
CA MET A 77 -12.46 -12.82 3.15
C MET A 77 -12.48 -12.51 4.65
N ALA A 78 -13.08 -13.40 5.43
CA ALA A 78 -13.10 -13.29 6.90
C ALA A 78 -11.84 -13.86 7.57
N ILE A 79 -10.99 -14.54 6.80
CA ILE A 79 -9.72 -15.15 7.26
C ILE A 79 -8.68 -14.98 6.14
N CYS A 80 -7.45 -14.62 6.50
CA CYS A 80 -6.34 -14.57 5.56
C CYS A 80 -5.90 -15.99 5.17
N PRO A 81 -5.80 -16.34 3.87
CA PRO A 81 -5.12 -17.56 3.45
C PRO A 81 -3.63 -17.40 3.80
N PHE A 82 -3.15 -18.19 4.77
CA PHE A 82 -1.73 -18.19 5.13
C PHE A 82 -0.97 -19.06 4.13
N CYS A 83 0.12 -18.53 3.59
CA CYS A 83 0.97 -19.22 2.63
C CYS A 83 2.31 -19.54 3.29
N GLU A 84 2.63 -20.82 3.43
CA GLU A 84 3.90 -21.26 4.02
C GLU A 84 5.00 -21.45 2.97
N THR A 85 4.63 -21.96 1.78
CA THR A 85 5.52 -22.21 0.65
C THR A 85 5.12 -21.43 -0.61
N GLU A 86 6.03 -21.32 -1.58
CA GLU A 86 5.76 -20.67 -2.87
C GLU A 86 4.62 -21.37 -3.63
N ALA A 87 4.53 -22.70 -3.50
CA ALA A 87 3.48 -23.50 -4.13
C ALA A 87 2.09 -23.26 -3.51
N ASP A 88 2.04 -22.77 -2.27
CA ASP A 88 0.80 -22.45 -1.56
C ASP A 88 0.32 -21.01 -1.81
N TRP A 89 1.08 -20.20 -2.57
CA TRP A 89 0.73 -18.82 -2.86
C TRP A 89 -0.42 -18.72 -3.88
N PRO A 90 -1.60 -18.19 -3.50
CA PRO A 90 -2.72 -18.10 -4.42
C PRO A 90 -2.55 -16.92 -5.39
N ALA A 91 -2.97 -17.16 -6.63
CA ALA A 91 -2.90 -16.18 -7.74
C ALA A 91 -3.99 -15.09 -7.67
N ASP A 92 -4.43 -14.71 -6.47
CA ASP A 92 -5.44 -13.68 -6.27
C ASP A 92 -5.29 -12.89 -4.96
N ILE A 93 -4.08 -12.89 -4.40
CA ILE A 93 -3.68 -12.03 -3.28
C ILE A 93 -2.44 -11.21 -3.61
N LEU A 94 -2.15 -10.20 -2.80
CA LEU A 94 -1.00 -9.32 -2.93
C LEU A 94 -0.57 -8.88 -1.53
N ALA A 95 0.72 -9.03 -1.21
CA ALA A 95 1.26 -8.48 0.03
C ALA A 95 1.38 -6.96 -0.06
N VAL A 96 1.01 -6.24 1.00
CA VAL A 96 1.12 -4.78 1.05
C VAL A 96 1.89 -4.36 2.29
N TYR A 97 3.06 -3.75 2.08
CA TYR A 97 3.93 -3.21 3.11
C TYR A 97 3.85 -1.69 3.12
N THR A 98 3.51 -1.15 4.29
CA THR A 98 3.30 0.28 4.51
C THR A 98 4.38 0.84 5.45
N LYS A 99 4.56 2.17 5.46
CA LYS A 99 5.52 2.80 6.40
C LYS A 99 4.96 2.97 7.81
N ARG A 100 3.63 3.05 7.95
CA ARG A 100 2.92 3.34 9.20
C ARG A 100 2.11 2.12 9.62
N ILE A 101 1.65 2.10 10.87
CA ILE A 101 0.76 1.04 11.34
C ILE A 101 -0.54 1.09 10.51
N VAL A 102 -1.00 -0.09 10.11
CA VAL A 102 -2.23 -0.26 9.34
C VAL A 102 -3.43 -0.05 10.27
N ASP A 103 -4.25 0.96 9.94
CA ASP A 103 -5.64 1.06 10.38
C ASP A 103 -6.50 0.03 9.64
N VAL A 104 -7.10 -0.88 10.41
CA VAL A 104 -7.79 -2.06 9.89
C VAL A 104 -9.13 -1.65 9.30
N THR A 105 -9.28 -1.92 8.01
CA THR A 105 -10.53 -1.68 7.28
C THR A 105 -11.43 -2.92 7.35
N PRO A 106 -12.77 -2.76 7.45
CA PRO A 106 -13.69 -3.89 7.35
C PRO A 106 -13.46 -4.71 6.08
N PHE A 107 -13.43 -6.04 6.19
CA PHE A 107 -13.10 -6.95 5.09
C PHE A 107 -14.05 -6.86 3.88
N ASN A 108 -15.23 -6.28 4.05
CA ASN A 108 -16.24 -6.07 3.02
C ASN A 108 -16.15 -4.69 2.34
N ARG A 109 -15.23 -3.82 2.78
CA ARG A 109 -14.95 -2.53 2.14
C ARG A 109 -13.80 -2.70 1.15
N ARG A 110 -14.05 -2.34 -0.10
CA ARG A 110 -13.01 -2.24 -1.12
C ARG A 110 -12.13 -1.03 -0.82
N ILE A 111 -10.82 -1.20 -0.95
CA ILE A 111 -9.80 -0.17 -0.81
C ILE A 111 -8.90 -0.14 -2.05
N GLU A 112 -8.21 0.97 -2.23
CA GLU A 112 -7.09 1.07 -3.16
C GLU A 112 -5.78 1.08 -2.39
N SER A 113 -4.77 0.40 -2.91
CA SER A 113 -3.41 0.36 -2.35
C SER A 113 -2.42 0.76 -3.42
N ARG A 114 -1.62 1.78 -3.15
CA ARG A 114 -0.61 2.31 -4.07
C ARG A 114 0.79 2.14 -3.49
N GLY A 115 1.66 1.43 -4.20
CA GLY A 115 3.02 1.15 -3.77
C GLY A 115 3.93 0.79 -4.94
N VAL A 116 5.20 0.51 -4.64
CA VAL A 116 6.18 0.01 -5.62
C VAL A 116 5.96 -1.49 -5.79
N LEU A 117 5.70 -1.94 -7.01
CA LEU A 117 5.54 -3.35 -7.31
C LEU A 117 6.89 -4.06 -7.24
N GLU A 118 6.97 -5.13 -6.45
CA GLU A 118 8.09 -6.06 -6.48
C GLU A 118 7.59 -7.49 -6.65
N LEU A 119 8.35 -8.27 -7.42
CA LEU A 119 8.06 -9.65 -7.73
C LEU A 119 9.11 -10.58 -7.10
N GLY A 120 8.82 -11.88 -7.15
CA GLY A 120 9.70 -12.93 -6.65
C GLY A 120 9.56 -13.20 -5.15
N PRO A 121 10.17 -14.29 -4.65
CA PRO A 121 9.99 -14.75 -3.28
C PRO A 121 10.63 -13.79 -2.28
N TYR A 122 9.85 -13.39 -1.29
CA TYR A 122 10.31 -12.63 -0.13
C TYR A 122 9.66 -13.17 1.13
N ARG A 123 10.49 -13.56 2.10
CA ARG A 123 10.03 -13.95 3.44
C ARG A 123 10.25 -12.81 4.40
N ASP A 124 9.16 -12.28 4.93
CA ASP A 124 9.18 -11.20 5.90
C ASP A 124 9.85 -11.66 7.22
N PRO A 125 10.86 -10.94 7.72
CA PRO A 125 11.61 -11.35 8.91
C PRO A 125 10.81 -11.20 10.21
N ASP A 126 9.78 -10.34 10.24
CA ASP A 126 9.01 -10.04 11.45
C ASP A 126 7.83 -11.01 11.63
N THR A 127 7.16 -11.36 10.52
CA THR A 127 5.94 -12.19 10.50
C THR A 127 6.19 -13.61 9.97
N GLY A 128 7.31 -13.84 9.28
CA GLY A 128 7.58 -15.10 8.59
C GLY A 128 6.75 -15.30 7.31
N PHE A 129 5.91 -14.33 6.93
CA PHE A 129 5.02 -14.40 5.78
C PHE A 129 5.82 -14.44 4.48
N LEU A 130 5.50 -15.39 3.61
CA LEU A 130 6.09 -15.50 2.28
C LEU A 130 5.21 -14.76 1.27
N SER A 131 5.83 -13.93 0.43
CA SER A 131 5.15 -13.22 -0.66
C SER A 131 5.87 -13.40 -2.00
N MET A 132 5.07 -13.54 -3.07
CA MET A 132 5.58 -13.61 -4.45
C MET A 132 5.34 -12.33 -5.25
N VAL A 133 4.28 -11.61 -4.89
CA VAL A 133 3.90 -10.31 -5.47
C VAL A 133 3.59 -9.39 -4.30
N ARG A 134 4.23 -8.22 -4.27
CA ARG A 134 4.10 -7.27 -3.16
C ARG A 134 4.13 -5.82 -3.60
N LEU A 135 3.47 -4.96 -2.82
CA LEU A 135 3.63 -3.51 -2.86
C LEU A 135 4.46 -3.04 -1.68
N ASN A 136 5.62 -2.45 -1.96
CA ASN A 136 6.44 -1.79 -0.96
C ASN A 136 6.19 -0.28 -0.93
N ASP A 137 6.54 0.36 0.19
CA ASP A 137 6.32 1.79 0.40
C ASP A 137 4.89 2.22 0.08
N ALA A 138 3.93 1.38 0.50
CA ALA A 138 2.54 1.52 0.12
C ALA A 138 1.76 2.49 1.01
N VAL A 139 0.74 3.09 0.42
CA VAL A 139 -0.34 3.82 1.08
C VAL A 139 -1.67 3.23 0.60
N TYR A 140 -2.72 3.34 1.40
CA TYR A 140 -4.04 2.79 1.07
C TYR A 140 -5.17 3.68 1.58
N GLY A 141 -6.38 3.55 1.01
CA GLY A 141 -7.55 4.37 1.33
C GLY A 141 -8.87 3.82 0.81
#